data_AF-A0A4Y2PCA8-F1
#
_entry.id   AF-A0A4Y2PCA8-F1
#
_cell.length_a   1.000
_cell.length_b   1.000
_cell.length_c   1.000
_cell.angle_alpha   90.00
_cell.angle_beta   90.00
_cell.angle_gamma   90.00
#
_symmetry.space_group_name_H-M   'P 1'
#
loop_
_entity.id
_entity.type
_entity.pdbx_description
1 polymer ?
#
loop_
_entity_poly.entity_id
_entity_poly.type
_entity_poly.pdbx_seq_one_letter_code
_entity_poly.pdbx_strand_id
1 'polypeptide(L)'
;MKDVLLAVYAFTGCDTVSAIYRKGEIVPFKKVQANKALHAKLLRFNYPNADPNAVADAGKHFLVSMFGSRNTDDLDTLCRPCYFQTIAKQPVHSTFKLAALNYTAALTI
;
A
#
# COMPACT_ATOMS: atom_id res chain seq x y z
N MET A 1 -8.58 -1.32 15.79
CA MET A 1 -8.84 -1.79 14.41
C MET A 1 -9.81 -0.90 13.66
N LYS A 2 -11.00 -0.56 14.19
CA LYS A 2 -11.93 0.37 13.52
C LYS A 2 -11.27 1.69 13.15
N ASP A 3 -10.48 2.24 14.07
CA ASP A 3 -9.80 3.53 13.90
C ASP A 3 -8.71 3.50 12.82
N VAL A 4 -8.22 2.33 12.45
CA VAL A 4 -7.12 2.17 11.49
C VAL A 4 -7.63 1.66 10.14
N LEU A 5 -8.90 1.23 10.09
CA LEU A 5 -9.51 0.65 8.91
C LEU A 5 -9.54 1.66 7.75
N LEU A 6 -9.88 2.91 8.02
CA LEU A 6 -9.92 3.97 7.00
C LEU A 6 -8.53 4.22 6.40
N ALA A 7 -7.48 4.20 7.23
CA ALA A 7 -6.11 4.34 6.75
C ALA A 7 -5.72 3.15 5.85
N VAL A 8 -6.01 1.91 6.28
CA VAL A 8 -5.73 0.72 5.46
C VAL A 8 -6.50 0.78 4.14
N TYR A 9 -7.77 1.13 4.18
CA TYR A 9 -8.63 1.25 3.01
C TYR A 9 -8.15 2.33 2.04
N ALA A 10 -7.72 3.49 2.55
CA ALA A 10 -7.14 4.56 1.72
C ALA A 10 -5.89 4.09 0.96
N PHE A 11 -5.10 3.19 1.56
CA PHE A 11 -3.93 2.60 0.91
C PHE A 11 -4.28 1.47 -0.06
N THR A 12 -5.24 0.61 0.28
CA THR A 12 -5.57 -0.57 -0.53
C THR A 12 -6.58 -0.27 -1.62
N GLY A 13 -7.17 0.92 -1.62
CA GLY A 13 -8.31 1.23 -2.47
C GLY A 13 -9.53 0.41 -2.06
N CYS A 14 -10.61 0.66 -2.79
CA CYS A 14 -11.80 -0.19 -2.89
C CYS A 14 -11.71 -1.01 -4.18
N ASP A 15 -12.63 -1.94 -4.40
CA ASP A 15 -12.78 -2.70 -5.67
C ASP A 15 -12.73 -1.80 -6.94
N THR A 16 -13.07 -0.52 -6.82
CA THR A 16 -13.09 0.47 -7.92
C THR A 16 -11.94 1.47 -7.93
N VAL A 17 -11.08 1.51 -6.90
CA VAL A 17 -9.97 2.49 -6.78
C VAL A 17 -8.63 1.77 -6.85
N SER A 18 -7.61 2.44 -7.39
CA SER A 18 -6.24 1.93 -7.50
C SER A 18 -5.72 1.40 -6.16
N ALA A 19 -5.56 0.09 -6.06
CA ALA A 19 -4.91 -0.55 -4.93
C ALA A 19 -3.39 -0.41 -4.99
N ILE A 20 -2.73 -0.44 -3.83
CA ILE A 20 -1.28 -0.70 -3.80
C ILE A 20 -0.97 -1.97 -4.62
N TYR A 21 0.00 -1.83 -5.53
CA TYR A 21 0.32 -2.84 -6.53
C TYR A 21 0.44 -4.26 -5.94
N ARG A 22 -0.42 -5.17 -6.41
CA ARG A 22 -0.51 -6.59 -5.99
C ARG A 22 -0.71 -6.80 -4.47
N LYS A 23 -1.26 -5.83 -3.74
CA LYS A 23 -1.62 -5.96 -2.33
C LYS A 23 -3.14 -5.78 -2.17
N GLY A 24 -3.88 -6.87 -2.32
CA GLY A 24 -5.32 -6.87 -2.04
C GLY A 24 -5.61 -6.63 -0.55
N GLU A 25 -6.79 -6.09 -0.22
CA GLU A 25 -7.16 -5.53 1.09
C GLU A 25 -6.92 -6.44 2.30
N ILE A 26 -7.12 -7.76 2.13
CA ILE A 26 -7.02 -8.75 3.21
C ILE A 26 -5.60 -8.81 3.80
N VAL A 27 -4.57 -8.72 2.94
CA VAL A 27 -3.17 -8.89 3.38
C VAL A 27 -2.73 -7.71 4.25
N PRO A 28 -2.91 -6.44 3.84
CA PRO A 28 -2.62 -5.29 4.68
C PRO A 28 -3.46 -5.26 5.96
N PHE A 29 -4.74 -5.60 5.90
CA PHE A 29 -5.60 -5.66 7.09
C PHE A 29 -5.07 -6.65 8.13
N LYS A 30 -4.80 -7.90 7.74
CA LYS A 30 -4.24 -8.92 8.65
C LYS A 30 -2.89 -8.50 9.21
N LYS A 31 -2.05 -7.84 8.39
CA LYS A 31 -0.71 -7.40 8.80
C LYS A 31 -0.77 -6.27 9.83
N VAL A 32 -1.67 -5.30 9.66
CA VAL A 32 -1.92 -4.24 10.65
C VAL A 32 -2.54 -4.82 11.92
N GLN A 33 -3.46 -5.78 11.81
CA GLN A 33 -4.06 -6.45 12.96
C GLN A 33 -3.02 -7.20 13.80
N ALA A 34 -2.07 -7.89 13.17
CA ALA A 34 -1.02 -8.64 13.85
C ALA A 34 0.11 -7.76 14.42
N ASN A 35 0.37 -6.58 13.83
CA ASN A 35 1.46 -5.70 14.22
C ASN A 35 0.96 -4.47 15.00
N LYS A 36 0.99 -4.55 16.34
CA LYS A 36 0.56 -3.45 17.23
C LYS A 36 1.36 -2.15 17.03
N ALA A 37 2.66 -2.24 16.69
CA ALA A 37 3.48 -1.06 16.45
C ALA A 37 3.05 -0.35 15.16
N LEU A 38 2.77 -1.11 14.10
CA LEU A 38 2.22 -0.56 12.86
C LEU A 38 0.82 0.04 13.07
N HIS A 39 -0.04 -0.65 13.82
CA HIS A 39 -1.36 -0.13 14.19
C HIS A 39 -1.24 1.22 14.93
N ALA A 40 -0.33 1.33 15.90
CA ALA A 40 -0.11 2.57 16.65
C ALA A 40 0.37 3.72 15.74
N LYS A 41 1.29 3.45 14.80
CA LYS A 41 1.73 4.46 13.83
C LYS A 41 0.59 4.93 12.93
N LEU A 42 -0.27 4.03 12.47
CA LEU A 42 -1.39 4.39 11.59
C LEU A 42 -2.51 5.15 12.30
N LEU A 43 -2.62 5.11 13.62
CA LEU A 43 -3.52 6.01 14.35
C LEU A 43 -3.20 7.48 14.10
N ARG A 44 -1.99 7.80 13.62
CA ARG A 44 -1.58 9.17 13.28
C ARG A 44 -2.49 9.81 12.23
N PHE A 45 -3.08 9.03 11.33
CA PHE A 45 -4.01 9.50 10.31
C PHE A 45 -5.34 10.03 10.86
N ASN A 46 -5.69 9.71 12.11
CA ASN A 46 -6.94 10.18 12.73
C ASN A 46 -6.81 11.53 13.44
N TYR A 47 -5.60 12.07 13.57
CA TYR A 47 -5.41 13.35 14.24
C TYR A 47 -5.60 14.50 13.23
N PRO A 48 -6.59 15.38 13.42
CA PRO A 48 -6.89 16.44 12.45
C PRO A 48 -5.74 17.45 12.28
N ASN A 49 -4.94 17.64 13.33
CA ASN A 49 -3.77 18.52 13.33
C ASN A 49 -2.47 17.69 13.41
N ALA A 50 -2.45 16.52 12.76
CA ALA A 50 -1.23 15.72 12.70
C ALA A 50 -0.11 16.50 12.00
N ASP A 51 1.07 16.48 12.61
CA ASP A 51 2.29 16.92 11.95
C ASP A 51 2.47 16.18 10.60
N PRO A 52 2.66 16.89 9.47
CA PRO A 52 2.79 16.28 8.15
C PRO A 52 3.93 15.27 8.05
N ASN A 53 5.06 15.52 8.73
CA ASN A 53 6.19 14.60 8.71
C ASN A 53 5.87 13.30 9.45
N ALA A 54 5.12 13.37 10.56
CA ALA A 54 4.64 12.20 11.28
C ALA A 54 3.63 11.37 10.46
N VAL A 55 2.79 12.01 9.65
CA VAL A 55 1.88 11.32 8.73
C VAL A 55 2.67 10.62 7.61
N ALA A 56 3.66 11.32 7.04
CA ALA A 56 4.56 10.75 6.04
C ALA A 56 5.35 9.55 6.60
N ASP A 57 5.88 9.65 7.82
CA ASP A 57 6.55 8.54 8.50
C ASP A 57 5.61 7.34 8.70
N ALA A 58 4.38 7.57 9.17
CA ALA A 58 3.40 6.51 9.34
C ALA A 58 3.08 5.80 8.00
N GLY A 59 2.91 6.55 6.91
CA GLY A 59 2.70 6.01 5.57
C GLY A 59 3.91 5.24 5.04
N LYS A 60 5.12 5.76 5.25
CA LYS A 60 6.38 5.10 4.91
C LYS A 60 6.49 3.75 5.61
N HIS A 61 6.26 3.71 6.92
CA HIS A 61 6.27 2.48 7.71
C HIS A 61 5.23 1.46 7.23
N PHE A 62 4.06 1.93 6.80
CA PHE A 62 3.05 1.07 6.20
C PHE A 62 3.55 0.45 4.88
N LEU A 63 4.08 1.24 3.95
CA LEU A 63 4.60 0.75 2.68
C LEU A 63 5.78 -0.20 2.86
N VAL A 64 6.74 0.14 3.72
CA VAL A 64 7.86 -0.73 4.10
C VAL A 64 7.32 -2.04 4.67
N SER A 65 6.29 -2.00 5.52
CA SER A 65 5.70 -3.23 6.03
C SER A 65 5.02 -4.05 4.93
N MET A 66 4.50 -3.45 3.86
CA MET A 66 3.85 -4.19 2.78
C MET A 66 4.83 -4.84 1.79
N PHE A 67 5.96 -4.17 1.52
CA PHE A 67 6.92 -4.55 0.47
C PHE A 67 8.27 -5.05 0.99
N GLY A 68 8.69 -4.62 2.17
CA GLY A 68 9.97 -4.96 2.76
C GLY A 68 10.01 -6.33 3.43
N SER A 69 11.22 -6.87 3.57
CA SER A 69 11.53 -8.09 4.31
C SER A 69 12.21 -7.70 5.62
N ARG A 70 11.53 -7.89 6.76
CA ARG A 70 12.02 -7.64 8.13
C ARG A 70 12.62 -6.23 8.37
N ASN A 71 11.73 -5.32 8.74
CA ASN A 71 11.93 -4.24 9.74
C ASN A 71 13.08 -3.22 9.63
N THR A 72 13.95 -3.23 8.63
CA THR A 72 15.10 -2.30 8.58
C THR A 72 15.31 -1.55 7.27
N ASP A 73 14.51 -1.82 6.25
CA ASP A 73 14.75 -1.23 4.93
C ASP A 73 14.03 0.12 4.79
N ASP A 74 14.79 1.13 4.37
CA ASP A 74 14.24 2.43 4.00
C ASP A 74 13.39 2.30 2.73
N LEU A 75 12.30 3.06 2.62
CA LEU A 75 11.43 2.99 1.45
C LEU A 75 12.19 3.26 0.15
N ASP A 76 13.16 4.17 0.16
CA ASP A 76 13.98 4.48 -1.02
C ASP A 76 14.84 3.28 -1.43
N THR A 77 15.34 2.52 -0.45
CA THR A 77 16.11 1.30 -0.69
C THR A 77 15.25 0.15 -1.21
N LEU A 78 13.94 0.15 -0.92
CA LEU A 78 12.97 -0.86 -1.38
C LEU A 78 12.39 -0.59 -2.77
N CYS A 79 12.30 0.68 -3.18
CA CYS A 79 11.70 1.08 -4.46
C CYS A 79 12.38 0.40 -5.66
N ARG A 80 13.71 0.45 -5.73
CA ARG A 80 14.46 -0.10 -6.87
C ARG A 80 14.36 -1.64 -6.94
N PRO A 81 14.63 -2.42 -5.88
CA PRO A 81 14.42 -3.86 -5.91
C PRO A 81 12.97 -4.26 -6.23
N CYS A 82 11.97 -3.59 -5.65
CA CYS A 82 10.57 -3.88 -5.95
C CYS A 82 10.27 -3.70 -7.43
N TYR A 83 10.71 -2.59 -8.04
CA TYR A 83 10.55 -2.34 -9.46
C TYR A 83 11.19 -3.44 -10.32
N PHE A 84 12.43 -3.81 -10.05
CA PHE A 84 13.11 -4.84 -10.83
C PHE A 84 12.49 -6.23 -10.66
N GLN A 85 12.00 -6.57 -9.47
CA GLN A 85 11.36 -7.85 -9.21
C GLN A 85 9.97 -7.96 -9.83
N THR A 86 9.24 -6.85 -9.97
CA THR A 86 7.83 -6.87 -10.37
C THR A 86 7.58 -6.42 -11.81
N ILE A 87 8.35 -5.45 -12.30
CA ILE A 87 8.18 -4.84 -13.62
C ILE A 87 9.28 -5.30 -14.58
N ALA A 88 10.56 -5.25 -14.18
CA ALA A 88 11.66 -5.54 -15.12
C ALA A 88 11.80 -7.02 -15.52
N LYS A 89 11.16 -7.95 -14.79
CA LYS A 89 11.12 -9.39 -15.14
C LYS A 89 9.98 -9.75 -16.09
N GLN A 90 9.12 -8.80 -16.46
CA GLN A 90 8.03 -9.06 -17.39
C GLN A 90 8.59 -9.11 -18.82
N PRO A 91 8.40 -10.22 -19.57
CA PRO A 91 8.85 -10.28 -20.96
C PRO A 91 8.12 -9.19 -21.77
N VAL A 92 8.78 -8.62 -22.77
CA VAL A 92 8.23 -7.53 -23.60
C VAL A 92 6.90 -7.91 -24.28
N HIS A 93 6.63 -9.21 -24.42
CA HIS A 93 5.38 -9.79 -24.93
C HIS A 93 4.37 -10.21 -23.86
N SER A 94 4.68 -10.07 -22.56
CA SER A 94 3.64 -10.16 -21.54
C SER A 94 2.73 -8.96 -21.72
N THR A 95 1.57 -9.22 -22.31
CA THR A 95 0.50 -8.25 -22.40
C THR A 95 0.29 -7.73 -20.98
N PHE A 96 0.63 -6.47 -20.75
CA PHE A 96 0.23 -5.78 -19.55
C PHE A 96 -1.29 -5.89 -19.53
N LYS A 97 -1.82 -6.86 -18.78
CA LYS A 97 -3.25 -7.11 -18.71
C LYS A 97 -3.83 -5.88 -18.04
N LEU A 98 -4.28 -4.92 -18.84
CA LEU A 98 -5.01 -3.74 -18.39
C LEU A 98 -6.19 -4.14 -17.50
N ALA A 99 -6.73 -5.35 -17.66
CA ALA A 99 -7.73 -5.95 -16.79
C ALA A 99 -7.26 -6.23 -15.34
N ALA A 100 -5.97 -6.11 -15.02
CA ALA A 100 -5.44 -6.17 -13.65
C ALA A 100 -5.35 -4.77 -13.00
N LEU A 101 -5.60 -3.71 -13.76
CA LEU A 101 -6.03 -2.42 -13.23
C LEU A 101 -7.55 -2.49 -13.16
N ASN A 102 -8.13 -2.14 -12.02
CA ASN A 102 -9.56 -2.19 -11.82
C ASN A 102 -10.28 -1.50 -13.00
N TYR A 103 -11.31 -2.17 -13.50
CA TYR A 103 -12.04 -1.91 -14.74
C TYR A 103 -12.51 -0.44 -14.85
N THR A 104 -11.73 0.44 -15.47
CA THR A 104 -12.19 1.80 -15.86
C THR A 104 -12.08 2.00 -17.37
N ALA A 105 -12.70 1.10 -18.13
CA ALA A 105 -12.98 1.31 -19.55
C ALA A 105 -14.49 1.38 -19.87
N ALA A 106 -15.36 1.43 -18.85
CA ALA A 106 -16.80 1.50 -19.06
C ALA A 106 -17.46 2.38 -17.99
N LEU A 107 -17.33 3.71 -18.11
CA LEU A 107 -18.32 4.69 -17.65
C LEU A 107 -17.88 6.08 -18.16
N THR A 108 -18.01 6.23 -19.47
CA THR A 108 -18.34 7.52 -20.08
C THR A 108 -19.85 7.55 -20.17
N ILE A 109 -20.51 8.31 -19.28
CA ILE A 109 -21.74 9.08 -19.56
C ILE A 109 -21.64 10.34 -18.71
#